data_AF-A0ABD6Q5L4-F1
#
_entry.id   AF-A0ABD6Q5L4-F1
#
_cell.length_a   1.000
_cell.length_b   1.000
_cell.length_c   1.000
_cell.angle_alpha   90.00
_cell.angle_beta   90.00
_cell.angle_gamma   90.00
#
_symmetry.space_group_name_H-M   'P 1'
#
loop_
_entity.id
_entity.type
_entity.pdbx_description
1 polymer ?
#
loop_
_entity_poly.entity_id
_entity_poly.type
_entity_poly.pdbx_seq_one_letter_code
_entity_poly.pdbx_strand_id
1 'polypeptide(L)'
;MDGARGGTHPPSLDHDEPSLLEDFARMPEREIAALHLATTDDLTRLIDRRGFETLARHVHARLAGTAQPPQPGALAIASRICSGVRSR
;
A
#
# COMPACT_ATOMS: atom_id res chain seq x y z
N MET A 1 35.57 -16.23 4.05
CA MET A 1 35.79 -14.83 3.62
C MET A 1 35.56 -14.82 2.12
N ASP A 2 34.56 -14.20 1.52
CA ASP A 2 33.64 -13.11 1.88
C ASP A 2 32.37 -13.39 1.03
N GLY A 3 31.17 -13.46 1.58
CA GLY A 3 30.42 -12.27 1.98
C GLY A 3 29.78 -11.57 0.76
N ALA A 4 29.05 -12.28 -0.10
CA ALA A 4 28.27 -11.68 -1.19
C ALA A 4 27.11 -10.85 -0.61
N ARG A 5 27.42 -9.64 -0.15
CA ARG A 5 26.45 -8.60 0.16
C ARG A 5 25.70 -8.28 -1.13
N GLY A 6 24.44 -8.72 -1.19
CA GLY A 6 23.50 -8.32 -2.23
C GLY A 6 23.36 -6.80 -2.21
N GLY A 7 24.07 -6.13 -3.10
CA GLY A 7 23.92 -4.69 -3.32
C GLY A 7 22.52 -4.43 -3.87
N THR A 8 21.74 -3.65 -3.14
CA THR A 8 20.48 -3.06 -3.63
C THR A 8 20.80 -2.00 -4.67
N HIS A 9 21.19 -2.41 -5.89
CA HIS A 9 21.13 -1.48 -7.01
C HIS A 9 19.68 -1.47 -7.50
N PRO A 10 19.01 -0.32 -7.51
CA PRO A 10 17.66 -0.25 -8.07
C PRO A 10 17.72 -0.67 -9.55
N PRO A 11 16.81 -1.54 -10.01
CA PRO A 11 16.72 -1.84 -11.44
C PRO A 11 16.41 -0.55 -12.21
N SER A 12 17.07 -0.38 -13.37
CA SER A 12 16.77 0.74 -14.27
C SER A 12 15.38 0.55 -14.88
N LEU A 13 14.58 1.60 -14.89
CA LEU A 13 13.29 1.61 -15.58
C LEU A 13 13.51 1.87 -17.08
N ASP A 14 12.86 1.08 -17.94
CA ASP A 14 12.79 1.30 -19.38
C ASP A 14 11.89 2.50 -19.72
N HIS A 15 11.92 2.98 -20.96
CA HIS A 15 11.28 4.23 -21.38
C HIS A 15 9.76 4.26 -21.13
N ASP A 16 9.08 3.12 -21.20
CA ASP A 16 7.63 3.00 -21.04
C ASP A 16 7.18 2.68 -19.60
N GLU A 17 8.08 2.21 -18.74
CA GLU A 17 7.77 1.79 -17.36
C GLU A 17 7.33 2.95 -16.44
N PRO A 18 7.89 4.17 -16.52
CA PRO A 18 7.41 5.32 -15.75
C PRO A 18 5.95 5.66 -16.04
N SER A 19 5.57 5.73 -17.31
CA SER A 19 4.20 6.03 -17.73
C SER A 19 3.20 4.97 -17.23
N LEU A 20 3.59 3.70 -17.30
CA LEU A 20 2.79 2.60 -16.77
C LEU A 20 2.62 2.69 -15.24
N LEU A 21 3.68 3.10 -14.54
CA LEU A 21 3.64 3.27 -13.08
C LEU A 21 2.77 4.46 -12.67
N GLU A 22 2.80 5.56 -13.42
CA GLU A 22 1.91 6.71 -13.22
C GLU A 22 0.43 6.32 -13.39
N ASP A 23 0.12 5.56 -14.45
CA ASP A 23 -1.24 5.05 -14.66
C ASP A 23 -1.67 4.10 -13.54
N PHE A 24 -0.75 3.27 -13.03
CA PHE A 24 -1.00 2.39 -11.89
C PHE A 24 -1.20 3.18 -10.59
N ALA A 25 -0.44 4.24 -10.36
CA ALA A 25 -0.51 5.08 -9.15
C ALA A 25 -1.80 5.92 -9.10
N ARG A 26 -2.35 6.32 -10.26
CA ARG A 26 -3.53 7.19 -10.34
C ARG A 26 -4.77 6.61 -9.66
N MET A 27 -4.97 5.29 -9.70
CA MET A 27 -6.11 4.65 -9.05
C MET A 27 -6.00 4.65 -7.50
N PRO A 28 -4.93 4.12 -6.89
CA PRO A 28 -4.76 4.17 -5.44
C PRO A 28 -4.65 5.60 -4.91
N GLU A 29 -4.08 6.55 -5.63
CA GLU A 29 -4.07 7.97 -5.23
C GLU A 29 -5.49 8.53 -5.05
N ARG A 30 -6.38 8.25 -6.00
CA ARG A 30 -7.78 8.66 -5.92
C ARG A 30 -8.51 7.97 -4.77
N GLU A 31 -8.24 6.69 -4.55
CA GLU A 31 -8.83 5.93 -3.45
C GLU A 31 -8.38 6.48 -2.08
N ILE A 32 -7.08 6.75 -1.92
CA ILE A 32 -6.51 7.35 -0.72
C ILE A 32 -7.11 8.74 -0.48
N ALA A 33 -7.22 9.57 -1.52
CA ALA A 33 -7.83 10.90 -1.42
C ALA A 33 -9.32 10.83 -1.02
N ALA A 34 -10.08 9.92 -1.63
CA ALA A 34 -11.48 9.70 -1.29
C ALA A 34 -11.67 9.22 0.15
N LEU A 35 -10.81 8.30 0.61
CA LEU A 35 -10.82 7.83 2.00
C LEU A 35 -10.46 8.96 2.98
N HIS A 36 -9.44 9.77 2.65
CA HIS A 36 -9.03 10.90 3.46
C HIS A 36 -10.18 11.90 3.63
N LEU A 37 -10.83 12.28 2.53
CA LEU A 37 -12.00 13.17 2.54
C LEU A 37 -13.18 12.58 3.34
N ALA A 38 -13.39 11.26 3.27
CA ALA A 38 -14.50 10.59 3.95
C ALA A 38 -14.27 10.35 5.46
N THR A 39 -13.07 10.64 5.97
CA THR A 39 -12.67 10.33 7.36
C THR A 39 -11.97 11.48 8.08
N THR A 40 -11.84 12.64 7.43
CA THR A 40 -11.15 13.81 7.96
C THR A 40 -12.12 14.97 8.00
N ASP A 41 -12.21 15.63 9.16
CA ASP A 41 -12.96 16.87 9.33
C ASP A 41 -12.21 18.04 8.69
N ASP A 42 -12.85 18.75 7.77
CA ASP A 42 -12.24 19.82 6.99
C ASP A 42 -11.83 21.03 7.85
N LEU A 43 -12.58 21.33 8.92
CA LEU A 43 -12.34 22.50 9.77
C LEU A 43 -11.12 22.31 10.69
N THR A 44 -10.94 21.11 11.23
CA THR A 44 -9.90 20.80 12.23
C THR A 44 -8.74 20.00 11.67
N ARG A 45 -8.88 19.42 10.47
CA ARG A 45 -7.93 18.46 9.88
C ARG A 45 -7.69 17.21 10.74
N LEU A 46 -8.58 16.94 11.69
CA LEU A 46 -8.55 15.74 12.50
C LEU A 46 -9.42 14.65 11.87
N ILE A 47 -9.14 13.42 12.26
CA ILE A 47 -10.00 12.28 12.01
C ILE A 47 -11.41 12.55 12.53
N ASP A 48 -12.41 12.39 11.67
CA ASP A 48 -13.81 12.57 12.03
C ASP A 48 -14.34 11.39 12.87
N ARG A 49 -15.59 11.51 13.33
CA ARG A 49 -16.22 10.45 14.13
C ARG A 49 -16.23 9.09 13.41
N ARG A 50 -16.51 9.08 12.11
CA ARG A 50 -16.63 7.85 11.32
C ARG A 50 -15.29 7.15 11.15
N GLY A 51 -14.25 7.93 10.89
CA GLY A 51 -12.87 7.48 10.85
C GLY A 51 -12.45 6.91 12.19
N PHE A 52 -12.74 7.62 13.29
CA PHE A 52 -12.41 7.15 14.63
C PHE A 52 -13.08 5.81 14.96
N GLU A 53 -14.37 5.67 14.72
CA GLU A 53 -15.10 4.42 14.96
C GLU A 53 -14.54 3.26 14.13
N THR A 54 -14.14 3.53 12.88
CA THR A 54 -13.52 2.53 12.00
C THR A 54 -12.16 2.10 12.52
N LEU A 55 -11.31 3.04 12.93
CA LEU A 55 -10.01 2.76 13.52
C LEU A 55 -10.14 2.01 14.85
N ALA A 56 -11.06 2.42 15.71
CA ALA A 56 -11.32 1.78 17.01
C ALA A 56 -11.74 0.32 16.84
N ARG A 57 -12.64 0.02 15.91
CA ARG A 57 -13.03 -1.38 15.58
C ARG A 57 -11.84 -2.19 15.09
N HIS A 58 -11.01 -1.62 14.21
CA HIS A 58 -9.83 -2.31 13.69
C HIS A 58 -8.83 -2.63 14.81
N VAL A 59 -8.47 -1.64 15.63
CA VAL A 59 -7.54 -1.82 16.76
C VAL A 59 -8.09 -2.83 17.76
N HIS A 60 -9.38 -2.74 18.11
CA HIS A 60 -10.01 -3.68 19.01
C HIS A 60 -9.96 -5.11 18.48
N ALA A 61 -10.34 -5.35 17.22
CA ALA A 61 -10.26 -6.67 16.61
C ALA A 61 -8.82 -7.21 16.59
N ARG A 62 -7.84 -6.34 16.32
CA ARG A 62 -6.43 -6.72 16.28
C ARG A 62 -5.90 -7.11 17.67
N LEU A 63 -6.28 -6.38 18.71
CA LEU A 63 -5.94 -6.70 20.10
C LEU A 63 -6.68 -7.94 20.63
N ALA A 64 -7.92 -8.13 20.19
CA ALA A 64 -8.72 -9.32 20.51
C ALA A 64 -8.28 -10.58 19.72
N GLY A 65 -7.32 -10.46 18.80
CA GLY A 65 -6.87 -11.57 17.95
C GLY A 65 -7.88 -12.00 16.88
N THR A 66 -8.91 -11.19 16.61
CA THR A 66 -9.98 -11.46 15.64
C THR A 66 -9.85 -10.67 14.34
N ALA A 67 -8.74 -9.94 14.16
CA ALA A 67 -8.48 -9.22 12.93
C ALA A 67 -8.27 -10.16 11.74
N GLN A 68 -9.03 -9.93 10.67
CA GLN A 68 -8.81 -10.58 9.38
C GLN A 68 -7.42 -10.18 8.85
N PRO A 69 -6.57 -11.13 8.38
CA PRO A 69 -5.33 -10.80 7.68
C PRO A 69 -5.64 -9.92 6.46
N PRO A 70 -4.68 -9.08 6.02
CA PRO A 70 -4.87 -8.24 4.83
C PRO A 70 -5.34 -9.10 3.66
N GLN A 71 -6.28 -8.57 2.88
CA GLN A 71 -6.95 -9.33 1.83
C GLN A 71 -5.93 -10.02 0.92
N PRO A 72 -6.10 -11.31 0.58
CA PRO A 72 -5.10 -12.10 -0.15
C PRO A 72 -4.73 -11.49 -1.52
N GLY A 73 -5.58 -10.63 -2.09
CA GLY A 73 -5.29 -9.87 -3.30
C GLY A 73 -4.11 -8.89 -3.18
N ALA A 74 -3.84 -8.33 -1.98
CA ALA A 74 -2.71 -7.42 -1.76
C ALA A 74 -1.35 -8.15 -1.83
N LEU A 75 -1.31 -9.42 -1.40
CA LEU A 75 -0.12 -10.28 -1.50
C LEU A 75 0.14 -10.75 -2.94
N ALA A 76 -0.91 -10.92 -3.75
CA ALA A 76 -0.81 -11.38 -5.14
C ALA A 76 -0.20 -10.33 -6.09
N ILE A 77 -0.43 -9.04 -5.85
CA ILE A 77 0.17 -7.95 -6.65
C ILE A 77 1.67 -7.82 -6.33
N ALA A 78 2.03 -7.86 -5.03
CA ALA A 78 3.43 -7.80 -4.60
C ALA A 78 4.27 -8.98 -5.14
N SER A 79 3.71 -10.18 -5.22
CA SER A 79 4.43 -11.35 -5.74
C SER A 79 4.70 -11.27 -7.25
N ARG A 80 3.80 -10.63 -8.02
CA ARG A 80 3.96 -10.46 -9.47
C ARG A 80 5.02 -9.40 -9.83
N ILE A 81 5.11 -8.34 -9.04
CA ILE A 81 6.18 -7.33 -9.13
C ILE A 81 7.54 -7.97 -8.81
N CYS A 82 7.63 -8.79 -7.76
CA CYS A 82 8.88 -9.45 -7.37
C CYS A 82 9.30 -10.63 -8.27
N SER A 83 8.36 -11.28 -8.97
CA SER A 83 8.66 -12.41 -9.87
C SER A 83 8.99 -11.98 -11.30
N GLY A 84 8.51 -10.83 -11.77
CA GLY A 84 8.85 -10.27 -13.09
C GLY A 84 10.34 -9.90 -13.23
N VAL A 85 11.03 -9.63 -12.13
CA VAL A 85 12.47 -9.27 -12.09
C VAL A 85 13.39 -10.49 -12.27
N ARG A 86 12.90 -11.73 -12.15
CA ARG A 86 13.75 -12.95 -12.17
C ARG A 86 13.79 -13.68 -13.53
N SER A 87 13.13 -13.18 -14.58
CA SER A 87 13.04 -13.85 -15.89
C SER A 87 13.60 -13.06 -17.09
N ARG A 88 14.55 -12.15 -16.87
CA ARG A 88 15.42 -11.63 -17.95
C ARG A 88 16.86 -11.61 -17.51
#